data_AF-A0A1C3ZVQ5-F1
#
_entry.id   AF-A0A1C3ZVQ5-F1
#
_cell.length_a   1.000
_cell.length_b   1.000
_cell.length_c   1.000
_cell.angle_alpha   90.00
_cell.angle_beta   90.00
_cell.angle_gamma   90.00
#
_symmetry.space_group_name_H-M   'P 1'
#
loop_
_entity.id
_entity.type
_entity.pdbx_description
1 polymer ?
#
loop_
_entity_poly.entity_id
_entity_poly.type
_entity_poly.pdbx_seq_one_letter_code
_entity_poly.pdbx_strand_id
1 'polypeptide(L)' 'MQNCMGQEFARLEICTVIKILLTLLPDLSLDQKFIKDISWDEGIILRRPNTLPVASCKIFN' A
#
# COMPACT_ATOMS: atom_id res chain seq x y z
N MET A 1 17.02 -19.01 -12.56
CA MET A 1 16.30 -18.05 -11.71
C MET A 1 16.94 -18.07 -10.34
N GLN A 2 17.42 -16.93 -9.86
CA GLN A 2 17.88 -16.81 -8.47
C GLN A 2 16.66 -16.43 -7.62
N ASN A 3 16.41 -17.15 -6.53
CA ASN A 3 15.38 -16.77 -5.58
C ASN A 3 15.80 -15.46 -4.90
N CYS A 4 14.84 -14.58 -4.63
CA CYS A 4 15.12 -13.36 -3.87
C CYS A 4 15.51 -13.78 -2.46
N MET A 5 16.77 -13.54 -2.06
CA MET A 5 17.25 -13.89 -0.72
C MET A 5 16.42 -13.24 0.39
N GLY A 6 15.83 -12.08 0.12
CA GLY A 6 14.98 -11.35 1.07
C GLY A 6 13.49 -11.70 1.03
N GLN A 7 13.05 -12.71 0.26
CA GLN A 7 11.63 -12.96 0.02
C GLN A 7 10.82 -13.18 1.31
N GLU A 8 11.36 -13.92 2.27
CA GLU A 8 10.65 -14.24 3.52
C GLU A 8 10.59 -13.03 4.44
N PHE A 9 11.63 -12.19 4.42
CA PHE A 9 11.65 -10.95 5.19
C PHE A 9 10.67 -9.93 4.60
N ALA A 10 10.67 -9.74 3.28
CA ALA A 10 9.69 -8.91 2.59
C ALA A 10 8.26 -9.37 2.87
N ARG A 11 8.02 -10.69 2.92
CA ARG A 11 6.72 -11.25 3.29
C ARG A 11 6.32 -10.87 4.72
N LEU A 12 7.25 -10.99 5.68
CA LEU A 12 7.03 -10.57 7.06
C LEU A 12 6.65 -9.09 7.15
N GLU A 13 7.40 -8.22 6.46
CA GLU A 13 7.16 -6.78 6.43
C GLU A 13 5.77 -6.46 5.87
N ILE A 14 5.44 -7.00 4.70
CA ILE A 14 4.13 -6.78 4.05
C ILE A 14 3.00 -7.24 4.96
N CYS A 15 3.09 -8.46 5.51
CA CYS A 15 2.05 -8.98 6.40
C CYS A 15 1.90 -8.13 7.67
N THR A 16 3.01 -7.62 8.21
CA THR A 16 2.99 -6.79 9.42
C THR A 16 2.34 -5.43 9.14
N VAL A 17 2.73 -4.75 8.06
CA VAL A 17 2.16 -3.47 7.67
C VAL A 17 0.65 -3.61 7.40
N ILE A 18 0.23 -4.64 6.64
CA ILE A 18 -1.19 -4.86 6.35
C ILE A 18 -1.98 -5.09 7.64
N LYS A 19 -1.48 -5.90 8.57
CA LYS A 19 -2.16 -6.14 9.86
C LYS A 19 -2.33 -4.86 10.67
N ILE A 20 -1.27 -4.04 10.74
CA ILE A 20 -1.31 -2.76 11.46
C ILE A 20 -2.32 -1.82 10.81
N LEU A 21 -2.31 -1.68 9.48
CA LEU A 21 -3.27 -0.83 8.76
C LEU A 21 -4.71 -1.25 9.00
N LEU A 22 -5.01 -2.55 8.90
CA LEU A 22 -6.37 -3.07 9.13
C LEU A 22 -6.83 -2.93 10.60
N THR A 23 -5.89 -2.92 11.54
CA THR A 23 -6.20 -2.77 12.97
C THR A 23 -6.45 -1.30 13.33
N LEU A 24 -5.61 -0.39 12.84
CA LEU A 24 -5.65 1.02 13.21
C LEU A 24 -6.63 1.84 12.35
N LEU A 25 -6.85 1.43 11.11
CA LEU A 25 -7.68 2.13 10.12
C LEU A 25 -8.56 1.11 9.40
N PRO A 26 -9.53 0.48 10.10
CA PRO A 26 -10.37 -0.57 9.51
C PRO A 26 -11.18 -0.09 8.30
N ASP A 27 -11.49 1.21 8.25
CA ASP A 27 -12.22 1.86 7.16
C ASP A 27 -11.29 2.55 6.15
N LEU A 28 -10.00 2.20 6.11
CA LEU A 28 -9.06 2.72 5.12
C LEU A 28 -9.47 2.27 3.72
N SER A 29 -9.74 3.23 2.84
CA SER A 29 -10.13 3.00 1.46
C SER A 29 -9.33 3.90 0.52
N LEU A 30 -9.28 3.56 -0.77
CA LEU A 30 -8.72 4.47 -1.76
C LEU A 30 -9.64 5.68 -1.91
N ASP A 31 -9.04 6.86 -1.96
CA ASP A 31 -9.80 8.09 -2.21
C ASP A 31 -10.27 8.11 -3.66
N GLN A 32 -11.57 7.85 -3.85
CA GLN A 32 -12.22 7.78 -5.16
C GLN A 32 -12.10 9.09 -5.95
N LYS A 33 -11.91 10.23 -5.27
CA LYS A 33 -11.75 11.53 -5.93
C LYS A 33 -10.48 11.58 -6.80
N PHE A 34 -9.43 10.86 -6.42
CA PHE A 34 -8.12 10.92 -7.05
C PHE A 34 -7.69 9.62 -7.71
N ILE A 35 -8.56 8.59 -7.72
CA ILE A 35 -8.20 7.25 -8.22
C ILE A 35 -7.83 7.24 -9.71
N LYS A 36 -8.43 8.13 -10.50
CA LYS A 36 -8.15 8.28 -11.94
C LYS A 36 -6.84 9.03 -12.23
N ASP A 37 -6.33 9.77 -11.24
CA ASP A 37 -5.16 10.63 -11.36
C ASP A 37 -3.90 10.02 -10.72
N ILE A 38 -3.96 8.72 -10.35
CA ILE A 38 -2.80 8.02 -9.81
C ILE A 38 -1.73 7.95 -10.91
N SER A 39 -0.69 8.75 -10.73
CA SER A 39 0.51 8.70 -11.56
C SER A 39 1.34 7.48 -11.19
N TRP A 40 1.63 6.66 -12.19
CA TRP A 40 2.49 5.49 -12.07
C TRP A 40 3.91 5.83 -12.52
N ASP A 41 4.87 5.46 -11.69
CA ASP A 41 6.25 5.28 -12.11
C ASP A 41 6.32 3.93 -12.85
N GLU A 42 6.35 4.00 -14.18
CA GLU A 42 6.48 2.85 -15.08
C GLU A 42 7.95 2.39 -15.21
N GLY A 43 8.76 2.65 -14.18
CA GLY A 43 10.19 2.42 -14.15
C GLY A 43 10.63 1.03 -14.64
N ILE A 44 11.83 0.97 -15.20
CA ILE A 44 12.39 -0.23 -15.87
C ILE A 44 12.59 -1.40 -14.88
N ILE A 45 12.77 -1.11 -13.59
CA ILE A 45 13.10 -2.10 -12.55
C ILE A 45 11.89 -2.42 -11.66
N LEU A 46 11.10 -1.41 -11.28
CA LEU A 46 9.93 -1.57 -10.42
C LEU A 46 8.82 -0.64 -10.87
N ARG A 47 7.61 -1.20 -10.98
CA ARG A 47 6.39 -0.44 -11.24
C ARG A 47 5.72 -0.11 -9.92
N ARG A 48 5.41 1.17 -9.69
CA ARG A 48 4.76 1.62 -8.45
C ARG A 48 3.98 2.91 -8.68
N PRO A 49 2.94 3.18 -7.88
CA PRO A 49 2.33 4.50 -7.88
C PRO A 49 3.26 5.50 -7.19
N ASN A 50 3.31 6.74 -7.70
CA ASN A 50 4.04 7.84 -7.05
C ASN A 50 3.35 8.27 -5.75
N THR A 51 2.02 8.18 -5.72
CA THR A 51 1.18 8.46 -4.57
C THR A 51 0.05 7.43 -4.49
N LEU A 52 -0.35 7.07 -3.27
CA LEU A 52 -1.51 6.22 -3.03
C LEU A 52 -2.54 7.00 -2.20
N PRO A 53 -3.48 7.71 -2.85
CA PRO A 53 -4.43 8.55 -2.14
C PRO A 53 -5.43 7.66 -1.40
N VAL A 54 -5.56 7.88 -0.09
CA VAL A 54 -6.41 7.10 0.79
C VAL A 54 -7.33 8.00 1.59
N ALA A 55 -8.55 7.53 1.84
CA ALA A 55 -9.52 8.12 2.75
C ALA A 55 -9.72 7.18 3.94
N SER A 56 -9.91 7.74 5.12
CA SER A 56 -10.31 7.00 6.31
C SER A 56 -11.37 7.80 7.05
N CYS A 57 -12.47 7.15 7.38
CA CYS A 57 -13.52 7.76 8.18
C CYS A 57 -13.08 7.70 9.65
N LYS A 58 -12.53 8.79 10.19
CA LYS A 58 -12.32 8.89 11.64
C LYS A 58 -13.65 9.22 12.30
N ILE A 59 -14.30 8.22 12.91
CA ILE A 59 -15.27 8.48 13.97
C ILE A 59 -14.43 8.91 15.18
N PHE A 60 -14.25 10.22 15.35
CA PHE A 60 -13.76 10.76 16.62
C PHE A 60 -14.86 10.47 17.65
N ASN A 61 -14.61 9.53 18.56
CA ASN A 61 -15.26 9.50 19.87
C ASN A 61 -14.39 10.29 20.84
#